data_AF-A0A242MCV0-F1
#
_entry.id   AF-A0A242MCV0-F1
#
_cell.length_a   1.000
_cell.length_b   1.000
_cell.length_c   1.000
_cell.angle_alpha   90.00
_cell.angle_beta   90.00
_cell.angle_gamma   90.00
#
_symmetry.space_group_name_H-M   'P 1'
#
loop_
_entity.id
_entity.type
_entity.pdbx_description
1 polymer ?
#
loop_
_entity_poly.entity_id
_entity_poly.type
_entity_poly.pdbx_seq_one_letter_code
_entity_poly.pdbx_strand_id
1 'polypeptide(L)'
;MRGLVEQATAPLRVVKKEILVAFGVDVDAVAGWLGSYGGDDSPDDISRGMFAGEVGSMRILKLFERERIKSTWFIPGHSIETFPEQMKAVADAGHEIGIHGYSHENPIAMTPEQEEAVLDRSIELVTKLAGRRPTGYVAPWWEFSNVTNELLIKKGIKYDHSLMHNDSIPITLESAIRGQRSNIASTPTCG
;
A
#
# COMPACT_ATOMS: atom_id res chain seq x y z
N MET A 1 -20.51 -50.59 43.41
CA MET A 1 -19.68 -50.70 42.20
C MET A 1 -19.55 -49.30 41.60
N ARG A 2 -18.33 -48.76 41.56
CA ARG A 2 -17.76 -47.80 40.57
C ARG A 2 -18.76 -46.76 40.02
N GLY A 3 -18.72 -45.48 40.38
CA GLY A 3 -17.57 -44.58 40.24
C GLY A 3 -17.36 -44.24 38.77
N LEU A 4 -17.99 -43.18 38.25
CA LEU A 4 -17.69 -42.58 36.94
C LEU A 4 -18.06 -41.07 36.92
N VAL A 5 -17.00 -40.26 37.01
CA VAL A 5 -16.70 -39.05 36.23
C VAL A 5 -17.62 -37.82 36.41
N GLU A 6 -17.29 -37.02 37.42
CA GLU A 6 -17.48 -35.57 37.38
C GLU A 6 -16.34 -34.99 36.51
N GLN A 7 -16.62 -34.77 35.22
CA GLN A 7 -15.71 -34.03 34.35
C GLN A 7 -15.82 -32.55 34.71
N ALA A 8 -14.91 -32.09 35.58
CA ALA A 8 -14.66 -30.67 35.77
C ALA A 8 -14.28 -30.05 34.42
N THR A 9 -15.18 -29.27 33.84
CA THR A 9 -14.86 -28.41 32.70
C THR A 9 -13.93 -27.32 33.20
N ALA A 10 -12.63 -27.47 32.96
CA ALA A 10 -11.67 -26.42 33.20
C ALA A 10 -12.13 -25.15 32.44
N PRO A 11 -12.19 -23.98 33.09
CA PRO A 11 -12.63 -22.77 32.43
C PRO A 11 -11.69 -22.49 31.25
N LEU A 12 -12.27 -22.28 30.07
CA LEU A 12 -11.54 -21.87 28.87
C LEU A 12 -10.70 -20.65 29.23
N ARG A 13 -9.37 -20.83 29.18
CA ARG A 13 -8.41 -19.78 29.49
C ARG A 13 -8.50 -18.75 28.37
N VAL A 14 -9.27 -17.69 28.58
CA VAL A 14 -9.32 -16.55 27.65
C VAL A 14 -7.98 -15.84 27.74
N VAL A 15 -7.06 -16.23 26.85
CA VAL A 15 -5.80 -15.52 26.68
C VAL A 15 -6.13 -14.18 26.03
N LYS A 16 -5.69 -13.07 26.63
CA LYS A 16 -5.81 -11.74 26.03
C LYS A 16 -5.08 -11.76 24.69
N LYS A 17 -5.83 -11.74 23.59
CA LYS A 17 -5.28 -11.64 22.23
C LYS A 17 -5.06 -10.16 21.93
N GLU A 18 -3.87 -9.84 21.47
CA GLU A 18 -3.57 -8.54 20.86
C GLU A 18 -3.83 -8.66 19.37
N ILE A 19 -4.65 -7.75 18.83
CA ILE A 19 -4.97 -7.69 17.41
C ILE A 19 -4.51 -6.32 16.92
N LEU A 20 -3.58 -6.34 15.98
CA LEU A 20 -3.12 -5.14 15.29
C LEU A 20 -3.92 -4.99 14.00
N VAL A 21 -4.43 -3.79 13.75
CA VAL A 21 -5.22 -3.47 12.56
C VAL A 21 -4.50 -2.35 11.81
N ALA A 22 -4.22 -2.57 10.53
CA ALA A 22 -3.67 -1.57 9.63
C ALA A 22 -4.76 -1.16 8.63
N PHE A 23 -4.85 0.15 8.36
CA PHE A 23 -5.73 0.70 7.33
C PHE A 23 -4.86 1.23 6.19
N GLY A 24 -4.99 0.63 5.02
CA GLY A 24 -4.43 1.12 3.75
C GLY A 24 -5.49 1.87 2.96
N VAL A 25 -5.10 2.95 2.28
CA VAL A 25 -5.96 3.68 1.33
C VAL A 25 -5.20 3.93 0.05
N ASP A 26 -5.75 3.44 -1.05
CA ASP A 26 -5.19 3.63 -2.39
C ASP A 26 -5.92 4.80 -3.05
N VAL A 27 -5.18 5.80 -3.53
CA VAL A 27 -5.73 7.01 -4.16
C VAL A 27 -5.42 7.04 -5.65
N ASP A 28 -5.94 6.05 -6.36
CA ASP A 28 -5.70 5.91 -7.79
C ASP A 28 -6.30 7.06 -8.58
N ALA A 29 -7.52 7.47 -8.23
CA ALA A 29 -8.22 8.57 -8.86
C ALA A 29 -8.17 8.45 -10.41
N VAL A 30 -7.68 9.48 -11.10
CA VAL A 30 -7.54 9.47 -12.57
C VAL A 30 -6.43 8.51 -13.03
N ALA A 31 -5.39 8.28 -12.21
CA ALA A 31 -4.28 7.41 -12.58
C ALA A 31 -4.73 5.95 -12.79
N GLY A 32 -5.72 5.46 -12.02
CA GLY A 32 -6.26 4.11 -12.22
C GLY A 32 -6.85 3.89 -13.62
N TRP A 33 -7.51 4.89 -14.19
CA TRP A 33 -8.07 4.81 -15.55
C TRP A 33 -6.97 4.88 -16.62
N LEU A 34 -5.90 5.63 -16.34
CA LEU A 34 -4.75 5.80 -17.21
C LEU A 34 -3.88 4.55 -17.29
N GLY A 35 -3.62 3.90 -16.15
CA GLY A 35 -2.67 2.78 -16.08
C GLY A 35 -3.28 1.39 -15.97
N SER A 36 -4.56 1.28 -15.54
CA SER A 36 -5.19 -0.03 -15.32
C SER A 36 -6.33 -0.36 -16.25
N TYR A 37 -7.37 0.47 -16.20
CA TYR A 37 -8.70 0.00 -16.59
C TYR A 37 -9.06 0.33 -18.03
N GLY A 38 -8.31 1.23 -18.68
CA GLY A 38 -8.63 1.73 -20.02
C GLY A 38 -9.87 2.63 -19.98
N GLY A 39 -9.67 3.89 -19.61
CA GLY A 39 -10.72 4.92 -19.52
C GLY A 39 -10.16 6.34 -19.54
N ASP A 40 -8.94 6.51 -20.03
CA ASP A 40 -8.24 7.80 -20.13
C ASP A 40 -8.86 8.76 -21.15
N ASP A 41 -9.72 8.27 -22.03
CA ASP A 41 -10.50 9.04 -22.99
C ASP A 41 -12.01 9.10 -22.65
N SER A 42 -12.43 8.51 -21.54
CA SER A 42 -13.83 8.45 -21.08
C SER A 42 -14.14 9.62 -20.14
N PRO A 43 -15.02 10.58 -20.52
CA PRO A 43 -15.36 11.71 -19.66
C PRO A 43 -15.99 11.28 -18.32
N ASP A 44 -16.72 10.17 -18.29
CA ASP A 44 -17.34 9.65 -17.06
C ASP A 44 -16.28 9.08 -16.11
N ASP A 45 -15.35 8.26 -16.61
CA ASP A 45 -14.31 7.66 -15.78
C ASP A 45 -13.33 8.71 -15.25
N ILE A 46 -12.94 9.67 -16.10
CA ILE A 46 -12.17 10.84 -15.66
C ILE A 46 -12.93 11.59 -14.55
N SER A 47 -14.22 11.87 -14.74
CA SER A 47 -15.06 12.54 -13.74
C SER A 47 -15.10 11.78 -12.41
N ARG A 48 -15.20 10.45 -12.45
CA ARG A 48 -15.13 9.58 -11.26
C ARG A 48 -13.76 9.69 -10.57
N GLY A 49 -12.68 9.71 -11.34
CA GLY A 49 -11.33 9.93 -10.83
C GLY A 49 -11.17 11.30 -10.14
N MET A 50 -11.69 12.36 -10.76
CA MET A 50 -11.69 13.71 -10.17
C MET A 50 -12.45 13.75 -8.85
N PHE A 51 -13.64 13.14 -8.80
CA PHE A 51 -14.40 13.04 -7.55
C PHE A 51 -13.64 12.28 -6.45
N ALA A 52 -12.97 11.18 -6.79
CA ALA A 52 -12.17 10.41 -5.84
C ALA A 52 -11.02 11.27 -5.25
N GLY A 53 -10.30 12.00 -6.10
CA GLY A 53 -9.19 12.87 -5.70
C GLY A 53 -9.61 14.09 -4.89
N GLU A 54 -10.66 14.81 -5.32
CA GLU A 54 -11.08 16.08 -4.70
C GLU A 54 -11.99 15.90 -3.49
N VAL A 55 -12.90 14.91 -3.54
CA VAL A 55 -13.99 14.75 -2.57
C VAL A 55 -13.84 13.46 -1.77
N GLY A 56 -13.57 12.34 -2.43
CA GLY A 56 -13.46 11.02 -1.80
C GLY A 56 -12.35 10.96 -0.75
N SER A 57 -11.12 11.31 -1.17
CA SER A 57 -9.93 11.37 -0.31
C SER A 57 -10.19 12.22 0.95
N MET A 58 -10.76 13.41 0.79
CA MET A 58 -11.01 14.33 1.89
C MET A 58 -12.11 13.85 2.84
N ARG A 59 -13.08 13.06 2.36
CA ARG A 59 -14.07 12.40 3.24
C ARG A 59 -13.44 11.29 4.07
N ILE A 60 -12.56 10.49 3.47
CA ILE A 60 -11.81 9.44 4.20
C ILE A 60 -10.86 10.06 5.22
N LEU A 61 -10.16 11.15 4.86
CA LEU A 61 -9.30 11.87 5.80
C LEU A 61 -10.09 12.38 7.03
N LYS A 62 -11.25 13.02 6.81
CA LYS A 62 -12.13 13.46 7.90
C LYS A 62 -12.65 12.30 8.76
N LEU A 63 -12.92 11.16 8.14
CA LEU A 63 -13.32 9.94 8.86
C LEU A 63 -12.19 9.49 9.80
N PHE A 64 -10.97 9.35 9.29
CA PHE A 64 -9.83 8.95 10.12
C PHE A 64 -9.50 9.95 11.22
N GLU A 65 -9.64 11.25 10.97
CA GLU A 65 -9.50 12.28 12.00
C GLU A 65 -10.52 12.08 13.13
N ARG A 66 -11.80 11.92 12.79
CA ARG A 66 -12.89 11.72 13.77
C ARG A 66 -12.67 10.48 14.63
N GLU A 67 -12.26 9.38 14.01
CA GLU A 67 -12.00 8.11 14.69
C GLU A 67 -10.59 8.03 15.31
N ARG A 68 -9.76 9.08 15.14
CA ARG A 68 -8.36 9.13 15.59
C ARG A 68 -7.50 7.98 15.08
N ILE A 69 -7.74 7.56 13.84
CA ILE A 69 -7.03 6.48 13.17
C ILE A 69 -5.82 7.06 12.42
N LYS A 70 -4.66 6.45 12.61
CA LYS A 70 -3.51 6.61 11.71
C LYS A 70 -3.54 5.48 10.69
N SER A 71 -3.22 5.82 9.46
CA SER A 71 -3.32 4.95 8.29
C SER A 71 -2.17 5.23 7.33
N THR A 72 -2.01 4.32 6.36
CA THR A 72 -1.04 4.43 5.28
C THR A 72 -1.79 4.68 3.98
N TRP A 73 -1.31 5.64 3.19
CA TRP A 73 -1.90 6.04 1.93
C TRP A 73 -0.93 5.74 0.79
N PHE A 74 -1.34 4.91 -0.15
CA PHE A 74 -0.56 4.56 -1.33
C PHE A 74 -1.09 5.39 -2.50
N ILE A 75 -0.26 6.31 -3.00
CA ILE A 75 -0.70 7.36 -3.91
C ILE A 75 0.18 7.33 -5.17
N PRO A 76 -0.39 7.12 -6.37
CA PRO A 76 0.37 7.24 -7.60
C PRO A 76 0.94 8.65 -7.77
N GLY A 77 2.14 8.77 -8.35
CA GLY A 77 2.77 10.07 -8.59
C GLY A 77 1.89 11.07 -9.36
N HIS A 78 1.16 10.60 -10.37
CA HIS A 78 0.18 11.39 -11.10
C HIS A 78 -0.91 11.96 -10.18
N SER A 79 -1.42 11.18 -9.23
CA SER A 79 -2.42 11.64 -8.26
C SER A 79 -1.85 12.69 -7.29
N ILE A 80 -0.56 12.56 -6.89
CA ILE A 80 0.14 13.57 -6.10
C ILE A 80 0.20 14.90 -6.85
N GLU A 81 0.53 14.88 -8.13
CA GLU A 81 0.68 16.09 -8.95
C GLU A 81 -0.67 16.69 -9.37
N THR A 82 -1.70 15.85 -9.54
CA THR A 82 -3.05 16.29 -9.92
C THR A 82 -3.81 16.92 -8.75
N PHE A 83 -3.68 16.37 -7.54
CA PHE A 83 -4.41 16.80 -6.34
C PHE A 83 -3.46 17.26 -5.21
N PRO A 84 -2.56 18.22 -5.47
CA PRO A 84 -1.46 18.52 -4.56
C PRO A 84 -1.94 19.03 -3.20
N GLU A 85 -3.04 19.80 -3.15
CA GLU A 85 -3.59 20.32 -1.89
C GLU A 85 -4.17 19.20 -1.03
N GLN A 86 -4.95 18.29 -1.62
CA GLN A 86 -5.58 17.18 -0.93
C GLN A 86 -4.53 16.18 -0.44
N MET A 87 -3.57 15.81 -1.30
CA MET A 87 -2.52 14.87 -0.92
C MET A 87 -1.59 15.48 0.15
N LYS A 88 -1.35 16.80 0.10
CA LYS A 88 -0.59 17.50 1.16
C LYS A 88 -1.35 17.52 2.48
N ALA A 89 -2.67 17.71 2.46
CA ALA A 89 -3.49 17.64 3.67
C ALA A 89 -3.42 16.26 4.33
N VAL A 90 -3.41 15.17 3.55
CA VAL A 90 -3.21 13.80 4.06
C VAL A 90 -1.84 13.66 4.73
N ALA A 91 -0.78 14.16 4.09
CA ALA A 91 0.57 14.12 4.65
C ALA A 91 0.68 14.96 5.94
N ASP A 92 0.11 16.16 5.96
CA ASP A 92 0.13 17.08 7.12
C ASP A 92 -0.67 16.56 8.30
N ALA A 93 -1.72 15.76 8.06
CA ALA A 93 -2.42 15.03 9.10
C ALA A 93 -1.58 13.88 9.72
N GLY A 94 -0.37 13.64 9.22
CA GLY A 94 0.60 12.69 9.79
C GLY A 94 0.36 11.24 9.41
N HIS A 95 -0.37 10.98 8.31
CA HIS A 95 -0.47 9.65 7.73
C HIS A 95 0.87 9.22 7.10
N GLU A 96 1.10 7.91 6.98
CA GLU A 96 2.20 7.42 6.16
C GLU A 96 1.83 7.55 4.69
N ILE A 97 2.77 7.98 3.85
CA ILE A 97 2.61 7.97 2.39
C ILE A 97 3.55 6.92 1.81
N GLY A 98 2.96 5.92 1.16
CA GLY A 98 3.65 4.85 0.44
C GLY A 98 3.65 5.08 -1.07
N ILE A 99 4.48 4.31 -1.76
CA ILE A 99 4.61 4.37 -3.22
C ILE A 99 3.53 3.50 -3.87
N HIS A 100 2.94 4.00 -4.97
CA HIS A 100 1.96 3.25 -5.77
C HIS A 100 2.13 3.49 -7.29
N GLY A 101 3.37 3.34 -7.78
CA GLY A 101 3.70 3.69 -9.17
C GLY A 101 3.59 5.19 -9.46
N TYR A 102 3.58 5.56 -10.74
CA TYR A 102 3.39 6.94 -11.19
C TYR A 102 1.97 7.16 -11.74
N SER A 103 1.61 6.44 -12.79
CA SER A 103 0.33 6.49 -13.50
C SER A 103 -0.48 5.22 -13.29
N HIS A 104 -0.17 4.43 -12.26
CA HIS A 104 -0.79 3.12 -11.99
C HIS A 104 -0.53 2.07 -13.10
N GLU A 105 0.67 2.12 -13.70
CA GLU A 105 1.18 1.18 -14.70
C GLU A 105 1.52 -0.20 -14.13
N ASN A 106 1.24 -1.27 -14.90
CA ASN A 106 1.55 -2.64 -14.50
C ASN A 106 3.07 -2.92 -14.54
N PRO A 107 3.72 -3.28 -13.41
CA PRO A 107 5.16 -3.58 -13.38
C PRO A 107 5.60 -4.73 -14.30
N ILE A 108 4.76 -5.73 -14.53
CA ILE A 108 5.08 -6.87 -15.42
C ILE A 108 5.19 -6.43 -16.88
N ALA A 109 4.49 -5.36 -17.27
CA ALA A 109 4.52 -4.82 -18.62
C ALA A 109 5.70 -3.86 -18.87
N MET A 110 6.53 -3.59 -17.84
CA MET A 110 7.66 -2.67 -17.93
C MET A 110 8.99 -3.41 -18.11
N THR A 111 9.93 -2.75 -18.77
CA THR A 111 11.35 -3.12 -18.70
C THR A 111 11.91 -2.77 -17.31
N PRO A 112 12.99 -3.44 -16.84
CA PRO A 112 13.61 -3.11 -15.56
C PRO A 112 14.03 -1.64 -15.44
N GLU A 113 14.49 -1.04 -16.53
CA GLU A 113 14.89 0.37 -16.58
C GLU A 113 13.68 1.31 -16.42
N GLN A 114 12.54 0.96 -17.01
CA GLN A 114 11.30 1.71 -16.84
C GLN A 114 10.77 1.60 -15.41
N GLU A 115 10.75 0.39 -14.85
CA GLU A 115 10.30 0.17 -13.47
C GLU A 115 11.20 0.91 -12.46
N GLU A 116 12.52 0.90 -12.66
CA GLU A 116 13.44 1.67 -11.81
C GLU A 116 13.23 3.18 -11.95
N ALA A 117 13.02 3.69 -13.16
CA ALA A 117 12.78 5.12 -13.40
C ALA A 117 11.46 5.60 -12.76
N VAL A 118 10.39 4.80 -12.89
CA VAL A 118 9.11 5.04 -12.22
C VAL A 118 9.31 5.06 -10.71
N LEU A 119 9.99 4.06 -10.15
CA LEU A 119 10.21 3.97 -8.72
C LEU A 119 11.00 5.18 -8.19
N ASP A 120 12.04 5.60 -8.89
CA ASP A 120 12.83 6.79 -8.54
C ASP A 120 11.97 8.06 -8.55
N ARG A 121 11.13 8.23 -9.58
CA ARG A 121 10.22 9.37 -9.68
C ARG A 121 9.20 9.38 -8.55
N SER A 122 8.60 8.23 -8.23
CA SER A 122 7.61 8.13 -7.14
C SER A 122 8.25 8.39 -5.77
N ILE A 123 9.48 7.93 -5.55
CA ILE A 123 10.25 8.24 -4.33
C ILE A 123 10.46 9.74 -4.19
N GLU A 124 10.86 10.44 -5.25
CA GLU A 124 11.06 11.88 -5.24
C GLU A 124 9.77 12.62 -4.86
N LEU A 125 8.66 12.29 -5.52
CA LEU A 125 7.36 12.92 -5.30
C LEU A 125 6.83 12.70 -3.88
N VAL A 126 6.87 11.46 -3.39
CA VAL A 126 6.45 11.16 -2.02
C VAL A 126 7.35 11.85 -1.00
N THR A 127 8.66 11.87 -1.23
CA THR A 127 9.61 12.56 -0.33
C THR A 127 9.32 14.05 -0.25
N LYS A 128 9.04 14.68 -1.40
CA LYS A 128 8.68 16.10 -1.49
C LYS A 128 7.34 16.40 -0.79
N LEU A 129 6.35 15.53 -0.99
CA LEU A 129 5.01 15.69 -0.41
C LEU A 129 5.02 15.53 1.12
N ALA A 130 5.62 14.46 1.61
CA ALA A 130 5.57 14.05 3.02
C ALA A 130 6.73 14.60 3.88
N GLY A 131 7.75 15.20 3.25
CA GLY A 131 8.96 15.67 3.95
C GLY A 131 9.87 14.54 4.47
N ARG A 132 9.55 13.28 4.14
CA ARG A 132 10.31 12.08 4.53
C ARG A 132 10.25 11.05 3.43
N ARG A 133 11.32 10.25 3.31
CA ARG A 133 11.41 9.20 2.31
C ARG A 133 10.37 8.09 2.57
N PRO A 134 9.69 7.56 1.54
CA PRO A 134 8.74 6.45 1.72
C PRO A 134 9.41 5.18 2.23
N THR A 135 8.66 4.41 3.02
CA THR A 135 9.08 3.10 3.54
C THR A 135 8.24 1.94 3.04
N GLY A 136 7.03 2.21 2.58
CA GLY A 136 6.11 1.22 2.01
C GLY A 136 5.92 1.37 0.51
N TYR A 137 5.60 0.25 -0.13
CA TYR A 137 5.28 0.15 -1.55
C TYR A 137 4.07 -0.77 -1.73
N VAL A 138 3.19 -0.41 -2.67
CA VAL A 138 2.19 -1.30 -3.24
C VAL A 138 2.33 -1.22 -4.75
N ALA A 139 2.47 -2.36 -5.40
CA ALA A 139 2.50 -2.42 -6.85
C ALA A 139 1.13 -2.02 -7.41
N PRO A 140 1.07 -1.15 -8.42
CA PRO A 140 -0.12 -1.05 -9.24
C PRO A 140 -0.55 -2.44 -9.72
N TRP A 141 -1.87 -2.65 -9.82
CA TRP A 141 -2.47 -3.95 -10.16
C TRP A 141 -2.22 -5.08 -9.15
N TRP A 142 -1.54 -4.81 -8.03
CA TRP A 142 -0.97 -5.82 -7.16
C TRP A 142 -0.04 -6.81 -7.90
N GLU A 143 0.47 -6.41 -9.07
CA GLU A 143 1.31 -7.27 -9.90
C GLU A 143 2.78 -7.04 -9.59
N PHE A 144 3.49 -8.12 -9.28
CA PHE A 144 4.85 -8.07 -8.78
C PHE A 144 5.80 -8.65 -9.84
N SER A 145 6.66 -7.80 -10.40
CA SER A 145 7.59 -8.20 -11.46
C SER A 145 8.76 -9.01 -10.89
N ASN A 146 9.50 -9.70 -11.77
CA ASN A 146 10.70 -10.46 -11.36
C ASN A 146 11.83 -9.56 -10.83
N VAL A 147 11.81 -8.25 -11.11
CA VAL A 147 12.84 -7.30 -10.66
C VAL A 147 12.37 -6.38 -9.53
N THR A 148 11.06 -6.29 -9.27
CA THR A 148 10.48 -5.41 -8.24
C THR A 148 11.16 -5.59 -6.89
N ASN A 149 11.30 -6.83 -6.40
CA ASN A 149 11.94 -7.09 -5.10
C ASN A 149 13.37 -6.52 -5.02
N GLU A 150 14.17 -6.72 -6.07
CA GLU A 150 15.55 -6.22 -6.12
C GLU A 150 15.61 -4.70 -6.12
N LEU A 151 14.71 -4.06 -6.88
CA LEU A 151 14.60 -2.60 -6.94
C LEU A 151 14.17 -2.02 -5.58
N LEU A 152 13.16 -2.59 -4.93
CA LEU A 152 12.70 -2.13 -3.61
C LEU A 152 13.82 -2.18 -2.58
N ILE A 153 14.56 -3.29 -2.54
CA ILE A 153 15.74 -3.46 -1.69
C ILE A 153 16.82 -2.42 -2.03
N LYS A 154 17.19 -2.29 -3.31
CA LYS A 154 18.21 -1.35 -3.80
C LYS A 154 17.87 0.09 -3.40
N LYS A 155 16.59 0.44 -3.39
CA LYS A 155 16.10 1.77 -2.99
C LYS A 155 15.77 1.87 -1.49
N GLY A 156 16.01 0.83 -0.70
CA GLY A 156 15.82 0.86 0.76
C GLY A 156 14.36 0.96 1.22
N ILE A 157 13.42 0.46 0.40
CA ILE A 157 12.02 0.29 0.80
C ILE A 157 11.93 -0.89 1.78
N LYS A 158 11.15 -0.72 2.85
CA LYS A 158 11.14 -1.65 4.00
C LYS A 158 10.07 -2.71 3.89
N TYR A 159 8.94 -2.39 3.26
CA TYR A 159 7.87 -3.35 3.06
C TYR A 159 7.13 -3.14 1.75
N ASP A 160 6.58 -4.24 1.27
CA ASP A 160 5.62 -4.35 0.18
C ASP A 160 4.25 -4.76 0.76
N HIS A 161 3.16 -4.39 0.09
CA HIS A 161 1.81 -4.86 0.42
C HIS A 161 1.04 -5.27 -0.86
N SER A 162 1.69 -6.05 -1.73
CA SER A 162 1.09 -6.50 -2.99
C SER A 162 0.75 -7.99 -2.99
N LEU A 163 1.39 -8.79 -2.14
CA LEU A 163 1.24 -10.25 -2.15
C LEU A 163 0.20 -10.74 -1.14
N MET A 164 -0.57 -11.76 -1.53
CA MET A 164 -1.73 -12.26 -0.77
C MET A 164 -1.52 -13.67 -0.17
N HIS A 165 -0.27 -14.04 0.12
CA HIS A 165 0.07 -15.43 0.51
C HIS A 165 -0.47 -15.86 1.89
N ASN A 166 -0.69 -14.90 2.79
CA ASN A 166 -1.11 -15.14 4.17
C ASN A 166 -2.32 -14.24 4.50
N ASP A 167 -2.99 -14.47 5.62
CA ASP A 167 -4.16 -13.69 6.02
C ASP A 167 -3.83 -12.52 6.96
N SER A 168 -2.80 -12.66 7.79
CA SER A 168 -2.58 -11.77 8.93
C SER A 168 -1.11 -11.68 9.38
N ILE A 169 -0.22 -12.49 8.80
CA ILE A 169 1.20 -12.53 9.16
C ILE A 169 2.04 -12.07 7.95
N PRO A 170 2.91 -11.06 8.12
CA PRO A 170 3.83 -10.66 7.06
C PRO A 170 4.76 -11.81 6.65
N ILE A 171 5.02 -11.93 5.36
CA ILE A 171 6.03 -12.85 4.82
C ILE A 171 7.33 -12.10 4.56
N THR A 172 8.45 -12.81 4.57
CA THR A 172 9.75 -12.23 4.19
C THR A 172 10.09 -12.67 2.77
N LEU A 173 10.32 -11.70 1.89
CA LEU A 173 10.86 -11.96 0.56
C LEU A 173 12.38 -11.85 0.62
N GLU A 174 13.07 -12.93 0.26
CA GLU A 174 14.52 -12.92 0.10
C GLU A 174 14.87 -12.60 -1.36
N SER A 175 15.81 -11.68 -1.56
CA SER A 175 16.46 -11.52 -2.87
C SER A 175 17.88 -12.06 -2.83
N ALA A 176 18.28 -12.71 -3.92
CA ALA A 176 19.64 -13.17 -4.17
C ALA A 176 20.42 -12.12 -4.99
N ILE A 177 20.49 -10.86 -4.53
CA ILE A 177 21.34 -9.86 -5.18
C ILE A 177 22.80 -10.22 -4.93
N ARG A 178 23.49 -10.80 -5.93
CA ARG A 178 24.96 -10.96 -6.03
C ARG A 178 25.70 -11.12 -4.67
N GLY A 179 25.29 -12.09 -3.86
CA GLY A 179 25.99 -12.45 -2.61
C GLY A 179 25.64 -11.64 -1.36
N GLN A 180 24.67 -10.72 -1.41
CA GLN A 180 24.08 -10.09 -0.22
C GLN A 180 22.63 -10.56 -0.03
N ARG A 181 22.34 -11.14 1.14
CA ARG A 181 20.96 -11.41 1.56
C ARG A 181 20.37 -10.13 2.14
N SER A 182 19.31 -9.66 1.51
CA SER A 182 18.53 -8.52 1.98
C SER A 182 17.07 -8.86 1.82
N ASN A 183 16.30 -8.49 2.84
CA ASN A 183 14.95 -8.96 3.04
C ASN A 183 13.99 -7.76 3.09
N ILE A 184 12.85 -7.90 2.42
CA ILE A 184 11.72 -6.99 2.54
C ILE A 184 10.54 -7.77 3.14
N ALA A 185 9.77 -7.13 4.03
CA ALA A 185 8.53 -7.72 4.51
C ALA A 185 7.42 -7.48 3.49
N SER A 186 6.64 -8.49 3.12
CA SER A 186 5.39 -8.30 2.39
C SER A 186 4.21 -8.52 3.34
N THR A 187 3.41 -7.49 3.56
CA THR A 187 2.20 -7.56 4.38
C THR A 187 1.05 -8.07 3.53
N PRO A 188 0.26 -9.06 3.99
CA PRO A 188 -0.81 -9.62 3.18
C PRO A 188 -1.95 -8.64 2.94
N THR A 189 -2.42 -8.56 1.69
CA THR A 189 -3.55 -7.74 1.25
C THR A 189 -4.80 -8.61 1.08
N CYS A 190 -5.96 -8.12 1.53
CA CYS A 190 -7.25 -8.64 1.09
C CYS A 190 -7.71 -7.79 -0.11
N GLY A 191 -7.80 -8.41 -1.29
CA GLY A 191 -8.41 -7.77 -2.47
C GLY A 191 -9.92 -7.66 -2.39
#